data_AF-A0A8B8QHH4-F1
#
_entry.id   AF-A0A8B8QHH4-F1
#
_cell.length_a   1.000
_cell.length_b   1.000
_cell.length_c   1.000
_cell.angle_alpha   90.00
_cell.angle_beta   90.00
_cell.angle_gamma   90.00
#
_symmetry.space_group_name_H-M   'P 1'
#
loop_
_entity.id
_entity.type
_entity.pdbx_description
1 polymer ?
#
loop_
_entity_poly.entity_id
_entity_poly.type
_entity_poly.pdbx_seq_one_letter_code
_entity_poly.pdbx_strand_id
1 'polypeptide(L)'
;MLASANLIVSTNSARVPPLEHSLFRAQIPTPRIPFPSLPSKASPLARSIMIIRKRCDGNPSISLFQRPGSLQVRRSFAKDEKPEDPVLKEEGPSESDGERGRDWTTSLLLFLLWGAIMYYVFNLAPNQTPSRDMYFLQKLLNLKGDDGFRMNGVLVSLWNIMGVWPLVYSMLLLPTGRGSKGSVPVWPFAVLSFFGGIYVLLPYFVLWKPPPPPVEEAELSRWPLNFLESKFTAGIVFLAGLGLISYAALVGGGDWSEFFQYFRESKLIHVTTLDFTLLSAFAPFWVYNDMTSRKWYEKGSWLLPLSAVPFLGPALYLILRPAAKTVALVSSTSEQK
;
A
#
# COMPACT_ATOMS: atom_id res chain seq x y z
N MET A 1 54.58 57.59 -59.67
CA MET A 1 53.39 56.78 -59.37
C MET A 1 53.82 55.59 -58.53
N LEU A 2 53.43 55.55 -57.27
CA LEU A 2 53.44 54.37 -56.39
C LEU A 2 52.71 54.80 -55.11
N ALA A 3 51.54 54.21 -54.86
CA ALA A 3 50.79 54.37 -53.63
C ALA A 3 50.88 53.04 -52.85
N SER A 4 51.36 53.12 -51.62
CA SER A 4 51.40 52.03 -50.65
C SER A 4 50.62 52.50 -49.43
N ALA A 5 49.54 51.81 -49.10
CA ALA A 5 48.75 52.05 -47.89
C ALA A 5 49.00 50.89 -46.92
N ASN A 6 49.52 51.20 -45.73
CA ASN A 6 49.54 50.30 -44.59
C ASN A 6 48.89 51.00 -43.39
N LEU A 7 47.92 50.29 -42.81
CA LEU A 7 47.02 50.71 -41.74
C LEU A 7 47.63 50.26 -40.40
N ILE A 8 47.79 51.19 -39.46
CA ILE A 8 48.41 50.95 -38.14
C ILE A 8 47.38 50.36 -37.17
N VAL A 9 47.72 49.20 -36.60
CA VAL A 9 47.01 48.51 -35.52
C VAL A 9 47.43 49.13 -34.17
N SER A 10 46.44 49.52 -33.35
CA SER A 10 46.65 50.00 -31.98
C SER A 10 46.20 48.95 -30.96
N THR A 11 47.11 48.50 -30.10
CA THR A 11 46.86 47.55 -29.00
C THR A 11 46.57 48.30 -27.71
N ASN A 12 45.39 48.10 -27.12
CA ASN A 12 45.00 48.69 -25.85
C ASN A 12 45.16 47.65 -24.72
N SER A 13 46.13 47.83 -23.84
CA SER A 13 46.35 46.98 -22.66
C SER A 13 45.91 47.74 -21.42
N ALA A 14 44.76 47.39 -20.86
CA ALA A 14 44.20 48.02 -19.66
C ALA A 14 44.72 47.34 -18.39
N ARG A 15 45.29 48.17 -17.52
CA ARG A 15 45.90 47.87 -16.23
C ARG A 15 44.84 47.56 -15.16
N VAL A 16 44.99 46.44 -14.45
CA VAL A 16 44.15 46.00 -13.31
C VAL A 16 44.54 46.77 -12.03
N PRO A 17 43.58 47.30 -11.24
CA PRO A 17 43.84 47.84 -9.90
C PRO A 17 43.67 46.79 -8.77
N PRO A 18 44.30 46.97 -7.60
CA PRO A 18 44.37 45.96 -6.55
C PRO A 18 43.11 45.91 -5.67
N LEU A 19 42.93 44.76 -5.02
CA LEU A 19 41.74 44.31 -4.29
C LEU A 19 41.85 44.71 -2.81
N GLU A 20 41.08 45.72 -2.39
CA GLU A 20 40.93 46.12 -0.98
C GLU A 20 39.89 45.23 -0.28
N HIS A 21 40.30 44.54 0.79
CA HIS A 21 39.43 43.73 1.65
C HIS A 21 38.69 44.61 2.67
N SER A 22 37.53 45.15 2.29
CA SER A 22 36.60 45.79 3.22
C SER A 22 35.65 44.76 3.84
N LEU A 23 35.83 44.46 5.13
CA LEU A 23 34.91 43.68 5.97
C LEU A 23 33.59 44.44 6.18
N PHE A 24 32.59 44.22 5.33
CA PHE A 24 31.21 44.64 5.61
C PHE A 24 30.51 43.54 6.43
N ARG A 25 30.51 43.73 7.75
CA ARG A 25 29.68 42.99 8.70
C ARG A 25 28.22 43.36 8.46
N ALA A 26 27.46 42.48 7.82
CA ALA A 26 26.02 42.62 7.68
C ALA A 26 25.35 42.53 9.07
N GLN A 27 24.88 43.67 9.59
CA GLN A 27 23.98 43.71 10.73
C GLN A 27 22.57 43.32 10.26
N ILE A 28 22.07 42.19 10.76
CA ILE A 28 20.69 41.73 10.54
C ILE A 28 19.77 42.59 11.41
N PRO A 29 18.67 43.18 10.89
CA PRO A 29 17.71 43.89 11.71
C PRO A 29 16.96 42.92 12.63
N THR A 30 17.03 43.15 13.94
CA THR A 30 16.18 42.48 14.93
C THR A 30 14.72 42.96 14.80
N PRO A 31 13.73 42.08 14.59
CA PRO A 31 12.34 42.48 14.71
C PRO A 31 11.94 42.55 16.19
N ARG A 32 11.72 43.78 16.69
CA ARG A 32 11.00 44.04 17.95
C ARG A 32 9.51 44.15 17.63
N ILE A 33 8.71 43.16 18.02
CA ILE A 33 7.26 43.34 18.25
C ILE A 33 6.88 42.60 19.53
N PRO A 34 6.04 43.18 20.42
CA PRO A 34 5.81 42.67 21.78
C PRO A 34 4.88 41.45 21.80
N PHE A 35 5.20 40.46 22.62
CA PHE A 35 4.33 39.35 22.97
C PHE A 35 3.22 39.81 23.93
N PRO A 36 1.92 39.53 23.65
CA PRO A 36 0.92 39.42 24.70
C PRO A 36 0.98 38.00 25.29
N SER A 37 1.40 37.92 26.55
CA SER A 37 1.33 36.73 27.39
C SER A 37 -0.12 36.32 27.65
N LEU A 38 -0.47 35.04 27.42
CA LEU A 38 -1.69 34.43 27.98
C LEU A 38 -1.38 33.07 28.62
N PRO A 39 -2.16 32.67 29.64
CA PRO A 39 -1.66 31.93 30.79
C PRO A 39 -1.68 30.42 30.61
N SER A 40 -0.74 29.79 31.32
CA SER A 40 -0.69 28.36 31.63
C SER A 40 -1.96 27.88 32.32
N LYS A 41 -2.69 26.97 31.68
CA LYS A 41 -3.51 25.97 32.38
C LYS A 41 -3.30 24.62 31.72
N ALA A 42 -2.47 23.80 32.37
CA ALA A 42 -2.41 22.36 32.13
C ALA A 42 -3.70 21.72 32.65
N SER A 43 -4.32 20.85 31.86
CA SER A 43 -5.34 19.92 32.31
C SER A 43 -4.80 18.49 32.26
N PRO A 44 -5.08 17.64 33.27
CA PRO A 44 -4.50 16.32 33.39
C PRO A 44 -5.44 15.27 32.79
N LEU A 45 -5.05 14.60 31.72
CA LEU A 45 -5.75 13.38 31.27
C LEU A 45 -4.81 12.38 30.59
N ALA A 46 -3.62 12.23 31.18
CA ALA A 46 -2.68 11.15 30.87
C ALA A 46 -2.39 10.38 32.16
N ARG A 47 -3.35 9.56 32.62
CA ARG A 47 -3.16 8.51 33.62
C ARG A 47 -4.40 7.61 33.64
N SER A 48 -4.41 6.57 32.82
CA SER A 48 -5.20 5.34 33.03
C SER A 48 -4.88 4.29 31.96
N ILE A 49 -3.65 3.75 31.97
CA ILE A 49 -3.38 2.43 31.41
C ILE A 49 -2.41 1.72 32.36
N MET A 50 -2.95 1.05 33.37
CA MET A 50 -2.37 -0.18 33.91
C MET A 50 -3.35 -0.84 34.90
N ILE A 51 -3.35 -2.18 34.82
CA ILE A 51 -3.99 -3.16 35.72
C ILE A 51 -5.41 -3.56 35.30
N ILE A 52 -5.53 -4.71 34.62
CA ILE A 52 -6.08 -5.95 35.21
C ILE A 52 -5.47 -7.14 34.44
N ARG A 53 -4.54 -7.82 35.12
CA ARG A 53 -4.13 -9.20 34.82
C ARG A 53 -4.93 -10.05 35.80
N LYS A 54 -5.91 -10.84 35.33
CA LYS A 54 -6.52 -11.88 36.17
C LYS A 54 -6.43 -13.24 35.50
N ARG A 55 -5.74 -14.08 36.27
CA ARG A 55 -5.41 -15.50 36.17
C ARG A 55 -6.66 -16.37 36.03
N CYS A 56 -6.65 -17.31 35.08
CA CYS A 56 -7.54 -18.46 35.06
C CYS A 56 -6.70 -19.71 35.34
N ASP A 57 -6.95 -20.35 36.47
CA ASP A 57 -6.51 -21.70 36.81
C ASP A 57 -7.76 -22.47 37.26
N GLY A 58 -7.92 -23.73 36.82
CA GLY A 58 -8.72 -24.75 37.52
C GLY A 58 -9.95 -25.32 36.78
N ASN A 59 -9.74 -26.45 36.10
CA ASN A 59 -10.71 -27.47 35.66
C ASN A 59 -11.15 -28.36 36.88
N PRO A 60 -11.90 -29.49 36.78
CA PRO A 60 -13.03 -29.92 35.92
C PRO A 60 -14.27 -30.46 36.70
N SER A 61 -15.28 -30.89 35.91
CA SER A 61 -16.22 -32.02 36.14
C SER A 61 -17.45 -31.83 37.05
N ILE A 62 -18.64 -32.14 36.52
CA ILE A 62 -19.42 -33.36 36.83
C ILE A 62 -20.71 -33.38 35.98
N SER A 63 -21.07 -34.61 35.63
CA SER A 63 -22.02 -35.13 34.65
C SER A 63 -23.50 -35.20 35.10
N LEU A 64 -24.33 -35.69 34.16
CA LEU A 64 -25.58 -36.46 34.27
C LEU A 64 -26.90 -35.70 34.26
N PHE A 65 -27.64 -35.83 33.16
CA PHE A 65 -28.91 -36.57 33.21
C PHE A 65 -29.28 -37.19 31.85
N GLN A 66 -29.44 -38.50 31.85
CA GLN A 66 -30.00 -39.31 30.76
C GLN A 66 -31.54 -39.19 30.74
N ARG A 67 -32.16 -39.36 29.57
CA ARG A 67 -33.03 -40.54 29.28
C ARG A 67 -33.50 -40.60 27.81
N PRO A 68 -33.92 -41.81 27.32
CA PRO A 68 -33.90 -42.19 25.91
C PRO A 68 -35.30 -42.46 25.29
N GLY A 69 -35.31 -42.76 23.97
CA GLY A 69 -36.44 -43.32 23.20
C GLY A 69 -36.88 -42.35 22.09
N SER A 70 -37.06 -42.71 20.81
CA SER A 70 -37.54 -43.98 20.25
C SER A 70 -37.30 -44.06 18.72
N LEU A 71 -36.99 -45.29 18.27
CA LEU A 71 -37.38 -46.02 17.07
C LEU A 71 -37.79 -45.32 15.75
N GLN A 72 -37.09 -45.76 14.69
CA GLN A 72 -37.53 -46.16 13.32
C GLN A 72 -38.20 -45.07 12.43
N VAL A 73 -37.86 -44.94 11.14
CA VAL A 73 -38.11 -45.91 10.06
C VAL A 73 -37.19 -45.63 8.87
N ARG A 74 -36.59 -46.70 8.35
CA ARG A 74 -35.90 -46.81 7.06
C ARG A 74 -36.94 -47.02 5.96
N ARG A 75 -36.91 -46.23 4.88
CA ARG A 75 -37.56 -46.60 3.61
C ARG A 75 -36.63 -46.31 2.44
N SER A 76 -36.08 -47.40 1.93
CA SER A 76 -35.44 -47.51 0.63
C SER A 76 -36.51 -47.49 -0.45
N PHE A 77 -36.27 -46.80 -1.57
CA PHE A 77 -36.82 -47.18 -2.86
C PHE A 77 -35.70 -47.12 -3.89
N ALA A 78 -35.33 -48.31 -4.37
CA ALA A 78 -34.46 -48.52 -5.50
C ALA A 78 -35.23 -48.25 -6.80
N LYS A 79 -34.53 -47.72 -7.81
CA LYS A 79 -34.86 -47.99 -9.19
C LYS A 79 -33.57 -48.08 -9.99
N ASP A 80 -33.26 -49.31 -10.38
CA ASP A 80 -32.22 -49.70 -11.32
C ASP A 80 -32.58 -49.23 -12.74
N GLU A 81 -31.58 -48.75 -13.47
CA GLU A 81 -31.45 -48.99 -14.92
C GLU A 81 -29.96 -48.85 -15.31
N LYS A 82 -29.47 -49.82 -16.09
CA LYS A 82 -28.10 -49.98 -16.61
C LYS A 82 -28.24 -50.67 -17.98
N PRO A 83 -27.17 -50.78 -18.80
CA PRO A 83 -26.53 -49.79 -19.67
C PRO A 83 -26.66 -50.16 -21.17
N GLU A 84 -26.43 -49.21 -22.08
CA GLU A 84 -26.05 -49.55 -23.47
C GLU A 84 -24.86 -48.69 -23.93
N ASP A 85 -23.92 -49.36 -24.59
CA ASP A 85 -22.73 -48.90 -25.33
C ASP A 85 -22.53 -49.94 -26.46
N PRO A 86 -21.76 -49.73 -27.56
CA PRO A 86 -21.08 -48.50 -28.03
C PRO A 86 -21.25 -48.25 -29.56
N VAL A 87 -21.03 -47.01 -30.04
CA VAL A 87 -20.66 -46.77 -31.46
C VAL A 87 -19.56 -45.70 -31.55
N LEU A 88 -18.46 -46.09 -32.17
CA LEU A 88 -17.28 -45.30 -32.53
C LEU A 88 -17.61 -44.01 -33.31
N LYS A 89 -17.06 -42.89 -32.84
CA LYS A 89 -16.54 -41.82 -33.70
C LYS A 89 -15.24 -41.29 -33.09
N GLU A 90 -14.13 -41.63 -33.71
CA GLU A 90 -12.88 -40.88 -33.57
C GLU A 90 -13.00 -39.58 -34.36
N GLU A 91 -12.89 -38.42 -33.70
CA GLU A 91 -12.39 -37.19 -34.32
C GLU A 91 -11.66 -36.34 -33.24
N GLY A 92 -10.32 -36.32 -33.34
CA GLY A 92 -9.42 -35.23 -32.95
C GLY A 92 -9.26 -34.89 -31.45
N PRO A 93 -8.02 -34.73 -30.93
CA PRO A 93 -7.83 -34.10 -29.64
C PRO A 93 -8.21 -32.63 -29.78
N SER A 94 -9.37 -32.28 -29.23
CA SER A 94 -9.70 -30.90 -28.90
C SER A 94 -8.82 -30.51 -27.70
N GLU A 95 -7.59 -30.09 -28.00
CA GLU A 95 -6.80 -29.31 -27.05
C GLU A 95 -7.56 -28.02 -26.77
N SER A 96 -8.28 -28.01 -25.65
CA SER A 96 -8.82 -26.81 -25.05
C SER A 96 -7.67 -25.97 -24.50
N ASP A 97 -6.91 -25.34 -25.39
CA ASP A 97 -5.82 -24.42 -25.05
C ASP A 97 -6.34 -22.99 -24.77
N GLY A 98 -7.57 -22.90 -24.23
CA GLY A 98 -8.26 -21.64 -23.95
C GLY A 98 -7.99 -21.06 -22.55
N GLU A 99 -7.55 -21.88 -21.60
CA GLU A 99 -7.29 -21.42 -20.22
C GLU A 99 -5.81 -21.09 -19.95
N ARG A 100 -4.88 -21.62 -20.75
CA ARG A 100 -3.43 -21.43 -20.50
C ARG A 100 -2.87 -20.13 -21.08
N GLY A 101 -3.61 -19.46 -21.97
CA GLY A 101 -3.14 -18.27 -22.70
C GLY A 101 -3.28 -16.92 -21.97
N ARG A 102 -4.17 -16.82 -20.97
CA ARG A 102 -4.50 -15.53 -20.32
C ARG A 102 -3.53 -15.14 -19.21
N ASP A 103 -2.97 -16.11 -18.50
CA ASP A 103 -2.14 -15.85 -17.33
C ASP A 103 -0.73 -15.37 -17.69
N TRP A 104 -0.10 -16.00 -18.69
CA TRP A 104 1.28 -15.68 -19.06
C TRP A 104 1.43 -14.30 -19.73
N THR A 105 0.43 -13.88 -20.50
CA THR A 105 0.42 -12.55 -21.16
C THR A 105 0.28 -11.43 -20.14
N THR A 106 -0.59 -11.59 -19.14
CA THR A 106 -0.79 -10.62 -18.06
C THR A 106 0.45 -10.46 -17.21
N SER A 107 1.08 -11.57 -16.79
CA SER A 107 2.35 -11.54 -16.06
C SER A 107 3.46 -10.88 -16.87
N LEU A 108 3.55 -11.15 -18.18
CA LEU A 108 4.54 -10.52 -19.06
C LEU A 108 4.31 -9.00 -19.19
N LEU A 109 3.06 -8.56 -19.36
CA LEU A 109 2.72 -7.14 -19.42
C LEU A 109 3.04 -6.41 -18.12
N LEU A 110 2.73 -7.01 -16.96
CA LEU A 110 3.08 -6.47 -15.65
C LEU A 110 4.60 -6.39 -15.46
N PHE A 111 5.36 -7.37 -15.95
CA PHE A 111 6.82 -7.36 -15.87
C PHE A 111 7.43 -6.29 -16.74
N LEU A 112 6.94 -6.12 -17.97
CA LEU A 112 7.36 -5.04 -18.87
C LEU A 112 7.00 -3.67 -18.30
N LEU A 113 5.80 -3.52 -17.74
CA LEU A 113 5.36 -2.31 -17.05
C LEU A 113 6.30 -1.99 -15.88
N TRP A 114 6.60 -2.98 -15.03
CA TRP A 114 7.54 -2.81 -13.93
C TRP A 114 8.93 -2.39 -14.42
N GLY A 115 9.47 -3.08 -15.44
CA GLY A 115 10.77 -2.73 -16.04
C GLY A 115 10.80 -1.31 -16.60
N ALA A 116 9.73 -0.89 -17.28
CA ALA A 116 9.60 0.46 -17.80
C ALA A 116 9.53 1.52 -16.69
N ILE A 117 8.78 1.26 -15.61
CA ILE A 117 8.71 2.12 -14.44
C ILE A 117 10.08 2.23 -13.76
N MET A 118 10.78 1.11 -13.57
CA MET A 118 12.11 1.12 -12.98
C MET A 118 13.11 1.89 -13.85
N TYR A 119 13.08 1.67 -15.16
CA TYR A 119 13.89 2.44 -16.10
C TYR A 119 13.61 3.95 -15.99
N TYR A 120 12.33 4.33 -15.92
CA TYR A 120 11.92 5.72 -15.75
C TYR A 120 12.44 6.33 -14.44
N VAL A 121 12.21 5.67 -13.31
CA VAL A 121 12.61 6.15 -11.97
C VAL A 121 14.13 6.37 -11.87
N PHE A 122 14.92 5.46 -12.42
CA PHE A 122 16.37 5.58 -12.36
C PHE A 122 16.94 6.59 -13.36
N ASN A 123 16.45 6.60 -14.61
CA ASN A 123 17.10 7.33 -15.71
C ASN A 123 16.40 8.65 -16.08
N LEU A 124 15.06 8.72 -15.97
CA LEU A 124 14.26 9.81 -16.53
C LEU A 124 13.61 10.71 -15.47
N ALA A 125 13.44 10.23 -14.24
CA ALA A 125 12.87 11.02 -13.16
C ALA A 125 13.69 12.31 -12.92
N PRO A 126 13.03 13.46 -12.71
CA PRO A 126 13.70 14.73 -12.54
C PRO A 126 14.67 14.68 -11.36
N ASN A 127 15.89 15.20 -11.51
CA ASN A 127 16.91 15.16 -10.47
C ASN A 127 17.71 16.47 -10.44
N GLN A 128 16.99 17.59 -10.43
CA GLN A 128 17.59 18.92 -10.46
C GLN A 128 18.06 19.38 -9.07
N THR A 129 17.57 18.73 -8.00
CA THR A 129 17.78 19.20 -6.61
C THR A 129 18.22 18.10 -5.63
N PRO A 130 19.28 17.31 -5.93
CA PRO A 130 19.68 16.17 -5.10
C PRO A 130 20.05 16.53 -3.64
N SER A 131 20.66 17.70 -3.42
CA SER A 131 21.00 18.17 -2.06
C SER A 131 19.74 18.50 -1.24
N ARG A 132 18.71 19.07 -1.89
CA ARG A 132 17.42 19.36 -1.26
C ARG A 132 16.66 18.08 -0.97
N ASP A 133 16.72 17.10 -1.87
CA ASP A 133 16.10 15.78 -1.68
C ASP A 133 16.68 15.07 -0.45
N MET A 134 18.00 15.07 -0.28
CA MET A 134 18.64 14.51 0.91
C MET A 134 18.23 15.25 2.18
N TYR A 135 18.15 16.58 2.13
CA TYR A 135 17.68 17.40 3.26
C TYR A 135 16.22 17.08 3.62
N PHE A 136 15.33 17.00 2.64
CA PHE A 136 13.93 16.62 2.85
C PHE A 136 13.80 15.22 3.41
N LEU A 137 14.54 14.24 2.87
CA LEU A 137 14.54 12.88 3.38
C LEU A 137 14.98 12.80 4.85
N GLN A 138 16.07 13.47 5.20
CA GLN A 138 16.56 13.52 6.60
C GLN A 138 15.51 14.13 7.53
N LYS A 139 14.83 15.19 7.08
CA LYS A 139 13.82 15.85 7.90
C LYS A 139 12.52 15.06 8.02
N LEU A 140 12.08 14.40 6.94
CA LEU A 140 10.92 13.50 6.94
C LEU A 140 11.15 12.23 7.77
N LEU A 141 12.39 11.76 7.86
CA LEU A 141 12.81 10.68 8.76
C LEU A 141 13.11 11.16 10.19
N ASN A 142 12.89 12.45 10.48
CA ASN A 142 13.19 13.07 11.77
C ASN A 142 14.66 12.88 12.24
N LEU A 143 15.58 12.72 11.28
CA LEU A 143 17.04 12.63 11.51
C LEU A 143 17.66 14.02 11.70
N LYS A 144 16.99 15.06 11.19
CA LYS A 144 17.35 16.47 11.39
C LYS A 144 16.31 17.12 12.29
N GLY A 145 16.78 17.75 13.37
CA GLY A 145 15.94 18.45 14.35
C GLY A 145 15.32 19.74 13.81
N ASP A 146 14.65 20.47 14.68
CA ASP A 146 14.00 21.73 14.32
C ASP A 146 15.05 22.82 14.01
N ASP A 147 15.22 23.10 12.72
CA ASP A 147 16.08 24.15 12.18
C ASP A 147 15.27 25.41 11.78
N GLY A 148 14.00 25.49 12.20
CA GLY A 148 13.10 26.61 11.88
C GLY A 148 12.53 26.58 10.46
N PHE A 149 12.94 25.64 9.60
CA PHE A 149 12.36 25.48 8.27
C PHE A 149 11.00 24.79 8.37
N ARG A 150 9.94 25.41 7.83
CA ARG A 150 8.63 24.78 7.74
C ARG A 150 8.56 23.91 6.48
N MET A 151 8.39 22.61 6.66
CA MET A 151 8.20 21.69 5.53
C MET A 151 6.83 21.93 4.90
N ASN A 152 6.76 21.80 3.57
CA ASN A 152 5.51 21.87 2.83
C ASN A 152 4.48 20.85 3.36
N GLY A 153 3.26 21.30 3.66
CA GLY A 153 2.25 20.46 4.30
C GLY A 153 1.74 19.32 3.42
N VAL A 154 1.67 19.53 2.10
CA VAL A 154 1.26 18.49 1.13
C VAL A 154 2.32 17.39 1.09
N LEU A 155 3.61 17.75 1.05
CA LEU A 155 4.72 16.81 1.10
C LEU A 155 4.71 15.98 2.38
N VAL A 156 4.51 16.62 3.54
CA VAL A 156 4.41 15.92 4.83
C VAL A 156 3.26 14.91 4.81
N SER A 157 2.11 15.31 4.27
CA SER A 157 0.94 14.43 4.15
C SER A 157 1.21 13.22 3.25
N LEU A 158 1.80 13.46 2.08
CA LEU A 158 2.18 12.43 1.11
C LEU A 158 3.17 11.44 1.74
N TRP A 159 4.21 11.92 2.40
CA TRP A 159 5.20 11.06 3.04
C TRP A 159 4.57 10.16 4.10
N ASN A 160 3.74 10.73 4.98
CA ASN A 160 3.10 9.97 6.05
C ASN A 160 2.08 8.96 5.52
N ILE A 161 1.30 9.30 4.50
CA ILE A 161 0.30 8.36 3.94
C ILE A 161 0.98 7.21 3.21
N MET A 162 2.15 7.44 2.60
CA MET A 162 2.99 6.38 2.02
C MET A 162 3.45 5.37 3.06
N GLY A 163 3.68 5.79 4.31
CA GLY A 163 3.96 4.86 5.42
C GLY A 163 2.76 4.00 5.84
N VAL A 164 1.54 4.40 5.48
CA VAL A 164 0.29 3.69 5.83
C VAL A 164 -0.19 2.79 4.70
N TRP A 165 0.07 3.14 3.44
CA TRP A 165 -0.30 2.35 2.26
C TRP A 165 0.10 0.87 2.30
N PRO A 166 1.33 0.49 2.71
CA PRO A 166 1.74 -0.90 2.89
C PRO A 166 0.82 -1.70 3.80
N LEU A 167 0.21 -1.08 4.81
CA LEU A 167 -0.77 -1.74 5.67
C LEU A 167 -2.06 -2.06 4.91
N VAL A 168 -2.58 -1.11 4.11
CA VAL A 168 -3.75 -1.33 3.25
C VAL A 168 -3.50 -2.51 2.31
N TYR A 169 -2.34 -2.52 1.63
CA TYR A 169 -1.96 -3.63 0.75
C TYR A 169 -1.73 -4.93 1.50
N SER A 170 -1.15 -4.90 2.70
CA SER A 170 -1.00 -6.09 3.55
C SER A 170 -2.36 -6.70 3.91
N MET A 171 -3.35 -5.87 4.24
CA MET A 171 -4.72 -6.31 4.54
C MET A 171 -5.46 -6.88 3.33
N LEU A 172 -5.11 -6.46 2.11
CA LEU A 172 -5.67 -6.98 0.85
C LEU A 172 -4.95 -8.25 0.37
N LEU A 173 -3.63 -8.34 0.54
CA LEU A 173 -2.80 -9.40 -0.05
C LEU A 173 -2.59 -10.61 0.85
N LEU A 174 -2.33 -10.40 2.15
CA LEU A 174 -1.92 -11.49 3.05
C LEU A 174 -3.03 -12.49 3.38
N PRO A 175 -4.29 -12.07 3.63
CA PRO A 175 -5.38 -13.00 3.87
C PRO A 175 -5.68 -13.88 2.65
N THR A 176 -5.43 -13.39 1.44
CA THR A 176 -5.75 -14.06 0.18
C THR A 176 -4.56 -14.85 -0.38
N GLY A 177 -3.31 -14.51 -0.06
CA GLY A 177 -2.11 -15.01 -0.74
C GLY A 177 -1.55 -16.39 -0.33
N ARG A 178 -2.10 -17.07 0.69
CA ARG A 178 -1.45 -18.24 1.32
C ARG A 178 -2.09 -19.61 1.07
N GLY A 179 -3.07 -19.71 0.18
CA GLY A 179 -3.87 -20.93 0.03
C GLY A 179 -3.29 -22.09 -0.80
N SER A 180 -2.28 -21.90 -1.64
CA SER A 180 -1.85 -22.94 -2.58
C SER A 180 -0.41 -23.40 -2.36
N LYS A 181 -0.21 -24.72 -2.36
CA LYS A 181 1.10 -25.38 -2.35
C LYS A 181 1.88 -24.95 -3.61
N GLY A 182 2.68 -23.89 -3.47
CA GLY A 182 3.50 -23.31 -4.55
C GLY A 182 3.31 -21.82 -4.83
N SER A 183 2.52 -21.07 -4.05
CA SER A 183 2.49 -19.60 -4.18
C SER A 183 3.70 -18.93 -3.53
N VAL A 184 4.23 -17.89 -4.19
CA VAL A 184 5.33 -17.07 -3.65
C VAL A 184 4.82 -16.34 -2.40
N PRO A 185 5.55 -16.33 -1.28
CA PRO A 185 5.10 -15.67 -0.06
C PRO A 185 5.02 -14.15 -0.26
N VAL A 186 3.86 -13.54 0.02
CA VAL A 186 3.64 -12.07 0.01
C VAL A 186 4.48 -11.32 1.03
N TRP A 187 4.66 -11.92 2.22
CA TRP A 187 5.11 -11.18 3.40
C TRP A 187 6.45 -10.45 3.23
N PRO A 188 7.47 -10.96 2.51
CA PRO A 188 8.71 -10.21 2.30
C PRO A 188 8.45 -8.94 1.48
N PHE A 189 7.63 -9.04 0.43
CA PHE A 189 7.27 -7.90 -0.42
C PHE A 189 6.41 -6.88 0.34
N ALA A 190 5.51 -7.34 1.21
CA ALA A 190 4.69 -6.48 2.06
C ALA A 190 5.52 -5.73 3.13
N VAL A 191 6.55 -6.35 3.69
CA VAL A 191 7.45 -5.68 4.64
C VAL A 191 8.38 -4.70 3.92
N LEU A 192 8.94 -5.10 2.79
CA LEU A 192 9.85 -4.25 2.01
C LEU A 192 9.12 -3.07 1.33
N SER A 193 7.81 -3.16 1.11
CA SER A 193 7.02 -2.06 0.54
C SER A 193 6.88 -0.85 1.48
N PHE A 194 7.20 -0.98 2.78
CA PHE A 194 7.34 0.20 3.65
C PHE A 194 8.47 1.14 3.22
N PHE A 195 9.46 0.63 2.48
CA PHE A 195 10.58 1.41 1.98
C PHE A 195 10.52 1.66 0.48
N GLY A 196 10.05 0.66 -0.27
CA GLY A 196 10.04 0.71 -1.75
C GLY A 196 8.66 0.71 -2.39
N GLY A 197 7.58 0.75 -1.59
CA GLY A 197 6.19 0.82 -2.05
C GLY A 197 5.85 -0.14 -3.18
N ILE A 198 5.19 0.38 -4.22
CA ILE A 198 4.74 -0.39 -5.38
C ILE A 198 5.90 -0.99 -6.18
N TYR A 199 7.08 -0.36 -6.17
CA TYR A 199 8.24 -0.83 -6.92
C TYR A 199 8.70 -2.21 -6.44
N VAL A 200 8.44 -2.51 -5.16
CA VAL A 200 8.69 -3.82 -4.55
C VAL A 200 7.49 -4.75 -4.67
N LEU A 201 6.25 -4.24 -4.65
CA LEU A 201 5.04 -5.06 -4.76
C LEU A 201 4.77 -5.56 -6.19
N LEU A 202 5.10 -4.79 -7.22
CA LEU A 202 4.85 -5.16 -8.62
C LEU A 202 5.49 -6.48 -9.04
N PRO A 203 6.76 -6.80 -8.69
CA PRO A 203 7.34 -8.11 -8.94
C PRO A 203 6.52 -9.25 -8.32
N TYR A 204 5.94 -9.03 -7.14
CA TYR A 204 5.03 -10.01 -6.55
C TYR A 204 3.74 -10.15 -7.39
N PHE A 205 3.20 -9.05 -7.94
CA PHE A 205 2.01 -9.11 -8.80
C PHE A 205 2.26 -9.90 -10.09
N VAL A 206 3.48 -9.84 -10.63
CA VAL A 206 3.90 -10.66 -11.80
C VAL A 206 3.88 -12.16 -11.48
N LEU A 207 4.34 -12.52 -10.28
CA LEU A 207 4.47 -13.90 -9.81
C LEU A 207 3.16 -14.45 -9.23
N TRP A 208 2.20 -13.58 -8.96
CA TRP A 208 0.92 -13.93 -8.38
C TRP A 208 0.05 -14.70 -9.38
N LYS A 209 -0.62 -15.75 -8.89
CA LYS A 209 -1.53 -16.59 -9.68
C LYS A 209 -2.97 -16.41 -9.18
N PRO A 210 -3.94 -16.11 -10.06
CA PRO A 210 -5.35 -16.11 -9.72
C PRO A 210 -5.93 -17.54 -9.63
N PRO A 211 -7.10 -17.75 -9.01
CA PRO A 211 -7.54 -17.33 -7.69
C PRO A 211 -7.07 -18.31 -6.59
N PRO A 212 -6.67 -17.83 -5.41
CA PRO A 212 -6.24 -18.69 -4.31
C PRO A 212 -7.42 -19.46 -3.72
N PRO A 213 -7.21 -20.72 -3.26
CA PRO A 213 -8.26 -21.49 -2.63
C PRO A 213 -8.73 -20.82 -1.31
N PRO A 214 -9.96 -21.11 -0.86
CA PRO A 214 -10.53 -20.50 0.34
C PRO A 214 -9.60 -20.69 1.54
N VAL A 215 -9.27 -19.60 2.22
CA VAL A 215 -8.42 -19.65 3.42
C VAL A 215 -9.28 -19.99 4.63
N GLU A 216 -8.80 -20.90 5.47
CA GLU A 216 -9.47 -21.32 6.68
C GLU A 216 -9.32 -20.26 7.80
N GLU A 217 -10.43 -19.69 8.30
CA GLU A 217 -10.72 -19.60 9.76
C GLU A 217 -9.52 -19.65 10.71
N ALA A 218 -9.12 -20.88 11.01
CA ALA A 218 -8.11 -21.18 12.02
C ALA A 218 -6.76 -20.52 11.70
N GLU A 219 -6.43 -20.31 10.42
CA GLU A 219 -5.19 -19.66 10.00
C GLU A 219 -5.25 -18.13 10.14
N LEU A 220 -6.40 -17.51 9.84
CA LEU A 220 -6.59 -16.05 9.97
C LEU A 220 -6.52 -15.59 11.43
N SER A 221 -6.84 -16.47 12.38
CA SER A 221 -6.76 -16.17 13.82
C SER A 221 -5.32 -15.96 14.33
N ARG A 222 -4.30 -16.37 13.56
CA ARG A 222 -2.89 -16.26 13.96
C ARG A 222 -2.38 -14.84 13.81
N TRP A 223 -1.52 -14.40 14.72
CA TRP A 223 -0.80 -13.13 14.56
C TRP A 223 0.24 -13.27 13.43
N PRO A 224 0.36 -12.31 12.48
CA PRO A 224 -0.28 -10.99 12.43
C PRO A 224 -1.60 -10.92 11.62
N LEU A 225 -2.14 -12.02 11.11
CA LEU A 225 -3.34 -12.02 10.26
C LEU A 225 -4.59 -11.52 10.98
N ASN A 226 -4.77 -11.86 12.26
CA ASN A 226 -5.88 -11.33 13.06
C ASN A 226 -5.84 -9.78 13.15
N PHE A 227 -4.64 -9.19 13.22
CA PHE A 227 -4.48 -7.74 13.21
C PHE A 227 -4.88 -7.12 11.86
N LEU A 228 -4.61 -7.81 10.74
CA LEU A 228 -4.93 -7.36 9.38
C LEU A 228 -6.41 -7.59 9.00
N GLU A 229 -7.09 -8.54 9.63
CA GLU A 229 -8.54 -8.76 9.48
C GLU A 229 -9.38 -7.91 10.44
N SER A 230 -8.75 -7.30 11.45
CA SER A 230 -9.45 -6.50 12.45
C SER A 230 -10.06 -5.22 11.85
N LYS A 231 -11.38 -5.08 11.99
CA LYS A 231 -12.13 -3.87 11.62
C LYS A 231 -11.67 -2.64 12.39
N PHE A 232 -11.17 -2.82 13.62
CA PHE A 232 -10.63 -1.72 14.41
C PHE A 232 -9.35 -1.17 13.79
N THR A 233 -8.44 -2.06 13.37
CA THR A 233 -7.22 -1.66 12.66
C THR A 233 -7.56 -0.97 11.34
N ALA A 234 -8.51 -1.52 10.56
CA ALA A 234 -8.99 -0.89 9.33
C ALA A 234 -9.57 0.52 9.60
N GLY A 235 -10.33 0.68 10.69
CA GLY A 235 -10.85 1.96 11.16
C GLY A 235 -9.76 2.99 11.48
N ILE A 236 -8.70 2.58 12.19
CA ILE A 236 -7.54 3.45 12.48
C ILE A 236 -6.84 3.85 11.18
N VAL A 237 -6.60 2.90 10.28
CA VAL A 237 -5.94 3.15 8.98
C VAL A 237 -6.74 4.16 8.15
N PHE A 238 -8.07 3.99 8.09
CA PHE A 238 -8.96 4.92 7.41
C PHE A 238 -8.93 6.31 8.04
N LEU A 239 -9.05 6.42 9.37
CA LEU A 239 -9.02 7.72 10.06
C LEU A 239 -7.67 8.42 9.90
N ALA A 240 -6.56 7.69 9.94
CA ALA A 240 -5.23 8.23 9.70
C ALA A 240 -5.12 8.81 8.29
N GLY A 241 -5.54 8.06 7.27
CA GLY A 241 -5.55 8.55 5.89
C GLY A 241 -6.51 9.72 5.67
N LEU A 242 -7.70 9.68 6.26
CA LEU A 242 -8.65 10.77 6.20
C LEU A 242 -8.05 12.05 6.81
N GLY A 243 -7.42 11.94 7.98
CA GLY A 243 -6.73 13.06 8.62
C GLY A 243 -5.61 13.64 7.76
N LEU A 244 -4.77 12.79 7.15
CA LEU A 244 -3.67 13.23 6.28
C LEU A 244 -4.16 13.87 4.98
N ILE A 245 -5.18 13.29 4.33
CA ILE A 245 -5.77 13.83 3.10
C ILE A 245 -6.49 15.15 3.39
N SER A 246 -7.25 15.23 4.49
CA SER A 246 -7.87 16.48 4.93
C SER A 246 -6.83 17.54 5.28
N TYR A 247 -5.74 17.17 5.96
CA TYR A 247 -4.65 18.09 6.24
C TYR A 247 -4.06 18.66 4.95
N ALA A 248 -3.70 17.81 3.97
CA ALA A 248 -3.21 18.24 2.64
C ALA A 248 -4.21 19.16 1.91
N ALA A 249 -5.50 18.80 1.92
CA ALA A 249 -6.55 19.55 1.23
C ALA A 249 -6.81 20.93 1.84
N LEU A 250 -6.59 21.07 3.15
CA LEU A 250 -6.77 22.32 3.88
C LEU A 250 -5.53 23.23 3.84
N VAL A 251 -4.39 22.73 3.34
CA VAL A 251 -3.23 23.59 3.11
C VAL A 251 -3.53 24.57 1.97
N GLY A 252 -3.15 25.85 2.14
CA GLY A 252 -3.44 26.91 1.17
C GLY A 252 -2.82 26.66 -0.21
N GLY A 253 -3.36 27.34 -1.24
CA GLY A 253 -2.92 27.14 -2.64
C GLY A 253 -1.43 27.42 -2.90
N GLY A 254 -0.77 28.22 -2.06
CA GLY A 254 0.67 28.47 -2.14
C GLY A 254 1.49 27.19 -1.92
N ASP A 255 1.15 26.39 -0.92
CA ASP A 255 1.83 25.11 -0.63
C ASP A 255 1.59 24.09 -1.75
N TRP A 256 0.41 24.07 -2.38
CA TRP A 256 0.17 23.22 -3.55
C TRP A 256 1.03 23.63 -4.74
N SER A 257 1.16 24.93 -5.02
CA SER A 257 2.04 25.45 -6.08
C SER A 257 3.50 25.05 -5.84
N GLU A 258 3.97 25.22 -4.61
CA GLU A 258 5.33 24.79 -4.21
C GLU A 258 5.51 23.27 -4.35
N PHE A 259 4.51 22.47 -3.96
CA PHE A 259 4.55 21.03 -4.14
C PHE A 259 4.65 20.63 -5.63
N PHE A 260 3.92 21.29 -6.53
CA PHE A 260 4.03 21.04 -7.97
C PHE A 260 5.40 21.43 -8.52
N GLN A 261 6.02 22.48 -7.99
CA GLN A 261 7.40 22.82 -8.33
C GLN A 261 8.34 21.69 -7.87
N TYR A 262 8.20 21.22 -6.63
CA TYR A 262 8.98 20.10 -6.13
C TYR A 262 8.81 18.84 -6.97
N PHE A 263 7.58 18.48 -7.34
CA PHE A 263 7.30 17.33 -8.20
C PHE A 263 8.03 17.39 -9.55
N ARG A 264 8.30 18.59 -10.09
CA ARG A 264 9.01 18.76 -11.37
C ARG A 264 10.54 18.75 -11.23
N GLU A 265 11.08 19.05 -10.06
CA GLU A 265 12.52 19.27 -9.84
C GLU A 265 13.20 18.17 -9.01
N SER A 266 12.45 17.54 -8.09
CA SER A 266 12.93 16.60 -7.07
C SER A 266 12.71 15.16 -7.50
N LYS A 267 13.75 14.33 -7.42
CA LYS A 267 13.64 12.90 -7.71
C LYS A 267 12.83 12.22 -6.61
N LEU A 268 13.12 12.55 -5.35
CA LEU A 268 12.44 11.97 -4.19
C LEU A 268 10.92 12.18 -4.28
N ILE A 269 10.49 13.42 -4.48
CA ILE A 269 9.07 13.79 -4.46
C ILE A 269 8.35 13.25 -5.69
N HIS A 270 9.00 13.28 -6.84
CA HIS A 270 8.44 12.72 -8.07
C HIS A 270 8.21 11.21 -7.95
N VAL A 271 9.23 10.46 -7.52
CA VAL A 271 9.16 8.99 -7.36
C VAL A 271 8.15 8.59 -6.28
N THR A 272 8.07 9.34 -5.18
CA THR A 272 7.08 9.09 -4.11
C THR A 272 5.65 9.37 -4.59
N THR A 273 5.45 10.43 -5.39
CA THR A 273 4.15 10.74 -5.97
C THR A 273 3.73 9.66 -6.97
N LEU A 274 4.65 9.20 -7.82
CA LEU A 274 4.39 8.09 -8.75
C LEU A 274 3.99 6.82 -7.99
N ASP A 275 4.69 6.50 -6.90
CA ASP A 275 4.35 5.36 -6.05
C ASP A 275 2.92 5.46 -5.51
N PHE A 276 2.56 6.61 -4.91
CA PHE A 276 1.18 6.88 -4.46
C PHE A 276 0.15 6.69 -5.58
N THR A 277 0.41 7.21 -6.77
CA THR A 277 -0.52 7.09 -7.91
C THR A 277 -0.66 5.66 -8.39
N LEU A 278 0.42 4.89 -8.45
CA LEU A 278 0.41 3.50 -8.87
C LEU A 278 -0.28 2.62 -7.82
N LEU A 279 0.01 2.80 -6.53
CA LEU A 279 -0.71 2.13 -5.44
C LEU A 279 -2.21 2.42 -5.51
N SER A 280 -2.59 3.66 -5.81
CA SER A 280 -3.99 4.04 -6.00
C SER A 280 -4.61 3.38 -7.24
N ALA A 281 -3.88 3.33 -8.36
CA ALA A 281 -4.35 2.76 -9.61
C ALA A 281 -4.55 1.23 -9.54
N PHE A 282 -3.68 0.52 -8.80
CA PHE A 282 -3.81 -0.92 -8.58
C PHE A 282 -4.82 -1.29 -7.49
N ALA A 283 -5.23 -0.35 -6.62
CA ALA A 283 -6.11 -0.66 -5.50
C ALA A 283 -7.47 -1.26 -5.91
N PRO A 284 -8.18 -0.77 -6.96
CA PRO A 284 -9.43 -1.38 -7.38
C PRO A 284 -9.32 -2.84 -7.79
N PHE A 285 -8.23 -3.21 -8.46
CA PHE A 285 -7.98 -4.60 -8.83
C PHE A 285 -7.83 -5.49 -7.58
N TRP A 286 -7.09 -5.02 -6.57
CA TRP A 286 -6.89 -5.80 -5.34
C TRP A 286 -8.13 -5.86 -4.46
N VAL A 287 -8.94 -4.79 -4.44
CA VAL A 287 -10.26 -4.79 -3.80
C VAL A 287 -11.20 -5.79 -4.48
N TYR A 288 -11.22 -5.82 -5.81
CA TYR A 288 -12.00 -6.81 -6.57
C TYR A 288 -11.54 -8.24 -6.26
N ASN A 289 -10.23 -8.49 -6.22
CA ASN A 289 -9.67 -9.79 -5.89
C ASN A 289 -10.03 -10.25 -4.47
N ASP A 290 -9.89 -9.38 -3.46
CA ASP A 290 -10.32 -9.72 -2.09
C ASP A 290 -11.84 -9.96 -2.02
N MET A 291 -12.65 -9.13 -2.69
CA MET A 291 -14.12 -9.24 -2.69
C MET A 291 -14.63 -10.53 -3.32
N THR A 292 -14.02 -10.95 -4.43
CA THR A 292 -14.35 -12.22 -5.11
C THR A 292 -13.88 -13.42 -4.28
N SER A 293 -12.69 -13.36 -3.67
CA SER A 293 -12.20 -14.41 -2.77
C SER A 293 -13.14 -14.64 -1.58
N ARG A 294 -13.78 -13.58 -1.07
CA ARG A 294 -14.78 -13.64 0.02
C ARG A 294 -16.19 -14.01 -0.43
N LYS A 295 -16.42 -14.24 -1.74
CA LYS A 295 -17.76 -14.45 -2.33
C LYS A 295 -18.75 -13.34 -1.94
N TRP A 296 -18.27 -12.09 -1.92
CA TRP A 296 -19.04 -10.92 -1.51
C TRP A 296 -19.37 -9.95 -2.66
N TYR A 297 -19.00 -10.30 -3.89
CA TYR A 297 -19.16 -9.44 -5.06
C TYR A 297 -20.58 -8.94 -5.28
N GLU A 298 -21.59 -9.83 -5.26
CA GLU A 298 -23.00 -9.47 -5.50
C GLU A 298 -23.54 -8.41 -4.53
N LYS A 299 -23.04 -8.37 -3.29
CA LYS A 299 -23.50 -7.43 -2.26
C LYS A 299 -22.61 -6.19 -2.14
N GLY A 300 -21.32 -6.34 -2.45
CA GLY A 300 -20.30 -5.32 -2.23
C GLY A 300 -19.85 -4.57 -3.49
N SER A 301 -20.34 -4.93 -4.68
CA SER A 301 -19.88 -4.39 -5.98
C SER A 301 -19.94 -2.86 -6.08
N TRP A 302 -20.85 -2.20 -5.35
CA TRP A 302 -20.95 -0.74 -5.29
C TRP A 302 -19.71 -0.06 -4.66
N LEU A 303 -18.91 -0.79 -3.86
CA LEU A 303 -17.66 -0.30 -3.29
C LEU A 303 -16.49 -0.33 -4.28
N LEU A 304 -16.61 -1.11 -5.36
CA LEU A 304 -15.56 -1.23 -6.36
C LEU A 304 -15.26 0.11 -7.05
N PRO A 305 -16.23 0.89 -7.57
CA PRO A 305 -15.92 2.21 -8.12
C PRO A 305 -15.37 3.16 -7.05
N LEU A 306 -15.78 3.03 -5.79
CA LEU A 306 -15.28 3.86 -4.70
C LEU A 306 -13.80 3.59 -4.37
N SER A 307 -13.32 2.37 -4.63
CA SER A 307 -11.90 2.03 -4.48
C SER A 307 -10.95 2.78 -5.42
N ALA A 308 -11.48 3.46 -6.45
CA ALA A 308 -10.69 4.36 -7.29
C ALA A 308 -10.34 5.68 -6.59
N VAL A 309 -11.00 6.02 -5.48
CA VAL A 309 -10.63 7.17 -4.64
C VAL A 309 -9.32 6.84 -3.92
N PRO A 310 -8.22 7.58 -4.17
CA PRO A 310 -6.90 7.28 -3.63
C PRO A 310 -6.93 7.08 -2.11
N PHE A 311 -6.40 5.95 -1.66
CA PHE A 311 -6.33 5.49 -0.26
C PHE A 311 -7.68 5.31 0.46
N LEU A 312 -8.57 6.31 0.46
CA LEU A 312 -9.84 6.27 1.21
C LEU A 312 -10.78 5.20 0.70
N GLY A 313 -10.84 4.99 -0.62
CA GLY A 313 -11.64 3.96 -1.25
C GLY A 313 -11.30 2.55 -0.75
N PRO A 314 -10.06 2.06 -0.94
CA PRO A 314 -9.66 0.75 -0.44
C PRO A 314 -9.70 0.67 1.09
N ALA A 315 -9.36 1.73 1.83
CA ALA A 315 -9.45 1.72 3.30
C ALA A 315 -10.90 1.59 3.80
N LEU A 316 -11.87 2.26 3.15
CA LEU A 316 -13.29 2.12 3.47
C LEU A 316 -13.80 0.72 3.16
N TYR A 317 -13.36 0.14 2.04
CA TYR A 317 -13.64 -1.25 1.72
C TYR A 317 -13.18 -2.20 2.83
N LEU A 318 -11.97 -2.01 3.38
CA LEU A 318 -11.45 -2.84 4.48
C LEU A 318 -12.28 -2.76 5.77
N ILE A 319 -12.95 -1.64 6.05
CA ILE A 319 -13.87 -1.52 7.18
C ILE A 319 -15.17 -2.32 6.93
N LEU A 320 -15.68 -2.21 5.71
CA LEU A 320 -17.02 -2.71 5.35
C LEU A 320 -17.01 -4.19 4.94
N ARG A 321 -15.87 -4.72 4.50
CA ARG A 321 -15.77 -6.12 4.05
C ARG A 321 -16.20 -7.09 5.15
N PRO A 322 -16.86 -8.21 4.78
CA PRO A 322 -17.17 -9.26 5.74
C PRO A 322 -15.89 -9.95 6.21
N ALA A 323 -15.94 -10.52 7.42
CA ALA A 323 -14.93 -11.51 7.82
C ALA A 323 -14.93 -12.67 6.81
N ALA A 324 -13.79 -13.31 6.64
CA ALA A 324 -13.72 -14.49 5.79
C ALA A 324 -14.70 -15.58 6.32
N LYS A 325 -15.09 -16.53 5.46
CA LYS A 325 -16.04 -17.58 5.80
C LYS A 325 -15.34 -18.93 5.94
N THR A 326 -15.58 -19.61 7.06
CA THR A 326 -15.16 -20.98 7.34
C THR A 326 -15.76 -21.98 6.34
N VAL A 327 -14.92 -22.79 5.69
CA VAL A 327 -15.37 -24.10 5.20
C VAL A 327 -15.23 -25.06 6.37
N ALA A 328 -16.35 -25.43 6.99
CA ALA A 328 -16.34 -26.46 8.02
C ALA A 328 -15.82 -27.75 7.40
N LEU A 329 -14.65 -28.21 7.85
CA LEU A 329 -14.07 -29.48 7.45
C LEU A 329 -14.94 -30.57 8.09
N VAL A 330 -15.95 -31.04 7.36
CA VAL A 330 -16.66 -32.26 7.70
C VAL A 330 -15.66 -33.39 7.50
N SER A 331 -14.93 -33.74 8.55
CA SER A 331 -14.16 -34.97 8.58
C SER A 331 -15.16 -36.13 8.63
N SER A 332 -15.55 -36.63 7.46
CA SER A 332 -16.10 -37.97 7.36
C SER A 332 -14.97 -38.96 7.63
N THR A 333 -14.76 -39.27 8.91
CA THR A 333 -14.00 -40.45 9.32
C THR A 333 -14.81 -41.65 8.83
N SER A 334 -14.44 -42.12 7.64
CA SER A 334 -14.92 -43.39 7.09
C SER A 334 -14.30 -44.50 7.92
N GLU A 335 -15.17 -45.45 8.29
CA GLU A 335 -14.85 -46.71 8.92
C GLU A 335 -13.71 -47.43 8.18
N GLN A 336 -12.80 -48.04 8.94
CA GLN A 336 -11.99 -49.14 8.46
C GLN A 336 -12.13 -50.32 9.45
N LYS A 337 -13.13 -51.14 9.11
CA LYS A 337 -13.21 -52.61 9.15
C LYS A 337 -12.40 -53.39 10.17
#